data_AF-A0A142WPB4-F1
#
_entry.id   AF-A0A142WPB4-F1
#
_cell.length_a   1.000
_cell.length_b   1.000
_cell.length_c   1.000
_cell.angle_alpha   90.00
_cell.angle_beta   90.00
_cell.angle_gamma   90.00
#
_symmetry.space_group_name_H-M   'P 1'
#
loop_
_entity.id
_entity.type
_entity.pdbx_description
1 polymer ?
#
loop_
_entity_poly.entity_id
_entity_poly.type
_entity_poly.pdbx_seq_one_letter_code
_entity_poly.pdbx_strand_id
1 'polypeptide(L)'
;MPGTTDGHVVVGRKDLSFLRLVSASKSGSFQVMPGVVPLEVARLVELGLLMLIGGRACITARGICAVEARPVMQSERTVTIRGVDLC
;
A
#
# COMPACT_ATOMS: atom_id res chain seq x y z
N MET A 1 13.24 21.20 -11.47
CA MET A 1 13.43 19.88 -10.81
C MET A 1 12.91 18.82 -11.77
N PRO A 2 13.65 17.75 -12.08
CA PRO A 2 13.18 16.73 -12.99
C PRO A 2 11.96 16.00 -12.39
N GLY A 3 10.83 16.10 -13.08
CA GLY A 3 9.82 15.06 -13.21
C GLY A 3 9.22 14.48 -11.94
N THR A 4 8.40 15.24 -11.21
CA THR A 4 7.29 14.62 -10.49
C THR A 4 6.31 14.11 -11.55
N THR A 5 6.54 12.91 -12.06
CA THR A 5 5.45 12.16 -12.68
C THR A 5 4.37 12.10 -11.61
N ASP A 6 3.22 12.73 -11.84
CA ASP A 6 2.02 12.54 -11.04
C ASP A 6 1.61 11.06 -11.21
N GLY A 7 2.36 10.17 -10.57
CA GLY A 7 2.18 8.73 -10.62
C GLY A 7 0.91 8.44 -9.86
N HIS A 8 -0.04 7.77 -10.48
CA HIS A 8 -1.24 7.33 -9.78
C HIS A 8 -1.06 5.85 -9.45
N VAL A 9 -1.44 5.47 -8.23
CA VAL A 9 -1.50 4.05 -7.84
C VAL A 9 -2.97 3.67 -7.76
N VAL A 10 -3.33 2.62 -8.50
CA VAL A 10 -4.69 2.06 -8.48
C VAL A 10 -4.66 0.82 -7.59
N VAL A 11 -5.46 0.85 -6.52
CA VAL A 11 -5.60 -0.28 -5.59
C VAL A 11 -7.06 -0.74 -5.54
N GLY A 12 -7.31 -1.98 -5.14
CA GLY A 12 -8.66 -2.41 -4.79
C GLY A 12 -9.14 -1.71 -3.52
N ARG A 13 -10.46 -1.50 -3.38
CA ARG A 13 -11.04 -0.94 -2.13
C ARG A 13 -10.70 -1.80 -0.92
N LYS A 14 -10.66 -3.13 -1.10
CA LYS A 14 -10.25 -4.08 -0.06
C LYS A 14 -8.78 -3.90 0.32
N ASP A 15 -7.91 -3.66 -0.65
CA ASP A 15 -6.49 -3.41 -0.39
C ASP A 15 -6.27 -2.11 0.38
N LEU A 16 -6.98 -1.04 0.01
CA LEU A 16 -6.90 0.23 0.73
C LEU A 16 -7.42 0.09 2.16
N SER A 17 -8.50 -0.67 2.36
CA SER A 17 -9.02 -0.96 3.69
C SER A 17 -8.02 -1.77 4.51
N PHE A 18 -7.34 -2.73 3.88
CA PHE A 18 -6.28 -3.51 4.50
C PHE A 18 -5.06 -2.64 4.87
N LEU A 19 -4.58 -1.80 3.95
CA LEU A 19 -3.49 -0.86 4.21
C LEU A 19 -3.82 0.08 5.37
N ARG A 20 -5.05 0.59 5.45
CA ARG A 20 -5.53 1.40 6.59
C ARG A 20 -5.45 0.64 7.89
N LEU A 21 -5.88 -0.62 7.90
CA LEU A 21 -5.82 -1.48 9.07
C LEU A 21 -4.35 -1.74 9.50
N VAL A 22 -3.45 -1.99 8.55
CA VAL A 22 -2.02 -2.16 8.83
C VAL A 22 -1.39 -0.85 9.34
N SER A 23 -1.75 0.30 8.76
CA SER A 23 -1.23 1.61 9.20
C SER A 23 -1.66 1.99 10.62
N ALA A 24 -2.84 1.53 11.05
CA ALA A 24 -3.34 1.74 12.41
C ALA A 24 -2.69 0.80 13.44
N SER A 25 -1.95 -0.22 12.98
CA SER A 25 -1.17 -1.09 13.88
C SER A 25 -0.02 -0.31 14.50
N LYS A 26 0.22 -0.49 15.81
CA LYS A 26 1.34 0.15 16.54
C LYS A 26 2.69 -0.05 15.86
N SER A 27 2.90 -1.17 15.17
CA SER A 27 4.17 -1.50 14.52
C SER A 27 4.14 -1.30 13.00
N GLY A 28 3.03 -0.83 12.41
CA GLY A 28 2.86 -0.71 10.96
C GLY A 28 3.11 -2.02 10.20
N SER A 29 2.99 -3.16 10.88
CA SER A 29 3.42 -4.46 10.37
C SER A 29 2.59 -5.60 10.93
N PHE A 30 2.58 -6.72 10.23
CA PHE A 30 1.94 -7.96 10.66
C PHE A 30 2.75 -9.18 10.21
N GLN A 31 2.56 -10.30 10.90
CA GLN A 31 3.26 -11.54 10.59
C GLN A 31 2.57 -12.26 9.43
N VAL A 32 3.36 -12.74 8.48
CA VAL A 32 2.91 -13.55 7.35
C VAL A 32 3.35 -14.99 7.61
N MET A 33 2.47 -15.95 7.37
CA MET A 33 2.84 -17.35 7.53
C MET A 33 4.00 -17.70 6.60
N PRO A 34 5.05 -18.39 7.10
CA PRO A 34 6.14 -18.86 6.26
C PRO A 34 5.59 -19.73 5.12
N GLY A 35 5.99 -19.44 3.88
CA GLY A 35 5.58 -20.19 2.69
C GLY A 35 4.18 -19.89 2.15
N VAL A 36 3.39 -19.04 2.83
CA VAL A 36 2.06 -18.63 2.35
C VAL A 36 1.95 -17.11 2.44
N VAL A 37 2.18 -16.43 1.31
CA VAL A 37 1.91 -15.00 1.17
C VAL A 37 0.50 -14.83 0.62
N PRO A 38 -0.45 -14.22 1.36
CA PRO A 38 -1.78 -13.96 0.83
C PRO A 38 -1.71 -13.12 -0.45
N LEU A 39 -2.62 -13.36 -1.39
CA LEU A 39 -2.61 -12.70 -2.70
C LEU A 39 -2.65 -11.16 -2.57
N GLU A 40 -3.40 -10.64 -1.60
CA GLU A 40 -3.49 -9.22 -1.30
C GLU A 40 -2.13 -8.65 -0.87
N VAL A 41 -1.37 -9.40 -0.07
CA VAL A 41 -0.04 -8.99 0.40
C VAL A 41 0.95 -8.99 -0.76
N ALA A 42 0.95 -10.06 -1.57
CA ALA A 42 1.81 -10.14 -2.75
C ALA A 42 1.57 -8.95 -3.70
N ARG A 43 0.31 -8.66 -4.02
CA ARG A 43 -0.05 -7.51 -4.87
C ARG A 43 0.38 -6.18 -4.26
N LEU A 44 0.16 -5.97 -2.96
CA LEU A 44 0.56 -4.73 -2.30
C LEU A 44 2.09 -4.55 -2.22
N VAL A 45 2.84 -5.66 -2.19
CA VAL A 45 4.31 -5.66 -2.30
C VAL A 45 4.75 -5.31 -3.72
N GLU A 46 4.12 -5.89 -4.75
CA GLU A 46 4.39 -5.53 -6.16
C GLU A 46 4.12 -4.05 -6.45
N LEU A 47 3.11 -3.47 -5.79
CA LEU A 47 2.81 -2.03 -5.87
C LEU A 47 3.74 -1.15 -5.02
N GLY A 48 4.66 -1.74 -4.25
CA GLY A 48 5.58 -1.04 -3.36
C GLY A 48 4.90 -0.36 -2.15
N LEU A 49 3.67 -0.76 -1.81
CA LEU A 49 2.90 -0.23 -0.68
C LEU A 49 3.15 -1.03 0.61
N LEU A 50 3.56 -2.28 0.47
CA LEU A 50 4.09 -3.13 1.54
C LEU A 50 5.49 -3.63 1.17
N MET A 51 6.25 -4.07 2.16
CA MET A 51 7.50 -4.81 1.98
C MET A 51 7.53 -6.02 2.91
N LEU A 52 8.15 -7.12 2.46
CA LEU A 52 8.33 -8.32 3.26
C LEU A 52 9.75 -8.37 3.84
N ILE A 53 9.87 -8.43 5.16
CA ILE A 53 11.14 -8.56 5.88
C ILE A 53 11.00 -9.71 6.89
N GLY A 54 11.76 -10.79 6.71
CA GLY A 54 11.87 -11.87 7.70
C GLY A 54 10.52 -12.48 8.13
N GLY A 55 9.59 -12.67 7.19
CA GLY A 55 8.25 -13.21 7.50
C GLY A 55 7.26 -12.18 8.07
N ARG A 56 7.60 -10.88 8.01
CA ARG A 56 6.69 -9.79 8.35
C ARG A 56 6.40 -8.96 7.11
N ALA A 57 5.15 -8.55 6.96
CA ALA A 57 4.76 -7.51 6.03
C ALA A 57 4.71 -6.17 6.77
N CYS A 58 5.48 -5.21 6.28
CA CYS A 58 5.58 -3.85 6.81
C CYS A 58 5.02 -2.87 5.80
N ILE A 59 4.26 -1.87 6.27
CA ILE A 59 3.84 -0.77 5.42
C ILE A 59 5.05 0.10 5.04
N THR A 60 5.16 0.45 3.76
CA THR A 60 6.23 1.33 3.28
C THR A 60 5.83 2.79 3.49
N ALA A 61 6.78 3.72 3.38
CA ALA A 61 6.46 5.15 3.38
C ALA A 61 5.45 5.50 2.27
N ARG A 62 5.60 4.89 1.08
CA ARG A 62 4.65 5.01 -0.03
C ARG A 62 3.27 4.48 0.34
N GLY A 63 3.20 3.36 1.06
CA GLY A 63 1.96 2.79 1.60
C GLY A 63 1.26 3.74 2.59
N ILE A 64 2.01 4.36 3.49
CA ILE A 64 1.50 5.36 4.44
C ILE A 64 0.94 6.57 3.69
N CYS A 65 1.73 7.13 2.75
CA CYS A 65 1.27 8.25 1.93
C CYS A 65 0.02 7.89 1.13
N ALA A 66 -0.08 6.66 0.61
CA ALA A 66 -1.28 6.22 -0.10
C ALA A 66 -2.52 6.16 0.82
N VAL A 67 -2.34 5.77 2.09
CA VAL A 67 -3.44 5.77 3.08
C VAL A 67 -3.89 7.18 3.44
N GLU A 68 -2.95 8.11 3.61
CA GLU A 68 -3.20 9.49 4.01
C GLU A 68 -3.70 10.37 2.84
N ALA A 69 -3.31 10.04 1.61
CA ALA A 69 -3.68 10.79 0.43
C ALA A 69 -5.19 10.72 0.17
N ARG A 70 -5.76 11.85 -0.25
CA ARG A 70 -7.14 11.87 -0.73
C ARG A 70 -7.22 11.13 -2.07
N PRO A 71 -8.18 10.21 -2.25
CA PRO A 71 -8.36 9.52 -3.51
C PRO A 71 -8.77 10.50 -4.62
N VAL A 72 -8.12 10.37 -5.77
CA VAL A 72 -8.37 11.21 -6.96
C VAL A 72 -9.60 10.69 -7.72
N MET A 73 -9.79 9.37 -7.72
CA MET A 73 -10.94 8.72 -8.35
C MET A 73 -11.34 7.48 -7.54
N GLN A 74 -12.63 7.19 -7.46
CA GLN A 74 -13.16 6.02 -6.79
C GLN A 74 -14.22 5.35 -7.66
N SER A 75 -14.14 4.03 -7.78
CA SER A 75 -15.20 3.20 -8.35
C SER A 75 -15.75 2.26 -7.27
N GLU A 76 -16.68 1.38 -7.64
CA GLU A 76 -17.16 0.33 -6.75
C GLU A 76 -16.07 -0.67 -6.34
N ARG A 77 -15.02 -0.84 -7.14
CA ARG A 77 -13.98 -1.87 -6.92
C ARG A 77 -12.60 -1.32 -6.65
N THR A 78 -12.27 -0.15 -7.19
CA THR A 78 -10.92 0.42 -7.18
C THR A 78 -10.90 1.83 -6.60
N VAL A 79 -9.75 2.20 -6.09
CA VAL A 79 -9.42 3.55 -5.63
C VAL A 79 -8.12 3.97 -6.28
N THR A 80 -8.14 5.12 -6.94
CA THR A 80 -6.97 5.74 -7.53
C THR A 80 -6.44 6.79 -6.57
N ILE A 81 -5.19 6.62 -6.16
CA ILE A 81 -4.53 7.47 -5.17
C ILE A 81 -3.38 8.18 -5.85
N ARG A 82 -3.17 9.46 -5.52
CA ARG A 82 -1.99 10.18 -5.98
C ARG A 82 -0.77 9.55 -5.31
N GLY A 83 0.07 8.91 -6.10
CA GLY A 83 1.36 8.42 -5.66
C GLY A 83 2.29 9.61 -5.47
N VAL A 84 2.63 9.88 -4.22
CA VAL A 84 3.74 10.77 -3.91
C VAL A 84 4.95 9.86 -3.77
N ASP A 85 5.82 9.86 -4.79
CA ASP A 85 7.16 9.28 -4.61
C ASP A 85 7.92 10.21 -3.67
N LEU A 86 8.11 9.76 -2.43
CA LEU A 86 9.02 10.41 -1.50
C LEU A 86 10.44 10.03 -1.92
N CYS A 87 11.07 10.92 -2.71
CA CYS A 87 12.47 10.83 -3.09
C CYS A 87 13.40 11.00 -1.89
#